data_AF-A0A2J5PKF1-F1
#
_entry.id   AF-A0A2J5PKF1-F1
#
_cell.length_a   1.000
_cell.length_b   1.000
_cell.length_c   1.000
_cell.angle_alpha   90.00
_cell.angle_beta   90.00
_cell.angle_gamma   90.00
#
_symmetry.space_group_name_H-M   'P 1'
#
loop_
_entity.id
_entity.type
_entity.pdbx_description
1 polymer ?
#
loop_
_entity_poly.entity_id
_entity_poly.type
_entity_poly.pdbx_seq_one_letter_code
_entity_poly.pdbx_strand_id
1 'polypeptide(L)'
;MCMGEREREIETFRRLITEVHPQGFVSIVSDTWDYWQVLAEYTRELQAIIMQRQGRVVFRPDSGDPVAILCGTAADDDTRSERSAEEKGSVEVLWEIFGGTINEKGYKVLDPHVGLIYGDSITLARADEILRRLEAKGFASANVVFGVGSFTYQYNTRDTFGFAMKATWGEVNGEGRALFKEPKTDNGLKRSARGLLRVERDALGELQLYDGQTLEQEQQGELKTRFLDGKLYGYASLSQIRARLAAQR
;
A
#
# COMPACT_ATOMS: atom_id res chain seq x y z
N MET A 1 -9.33 17.22 15.63
CA MET A 1 -10.15 16.50 16.63
C MET A 1 -9.91 17.05 18.02
N CYS A 2 -8.75 16.81 18.67
CA CYS A 2 -8.51 17.20 20.08
C CYS A 2 -8.82 18.65 20.45
N MET A 3 -8.57 19.60 19.54
CA MET A 3 -8.86 21.03 19.77
C MET A 3 -10.35 21.36 19.92
N GLY A 4 -11.23 20.43 19.57
CA GLY A 4 -12.67 20.50 19.77
C GLY A 4 -13.14 19.97 21.12
N GLU A 5 -12.22 19.50 21.98
CA GLU A 5 -12.51 18.92 23.30
C GLU A 5 -13.26 17.57 23.23
N ARG A 6 -13.11 16.75 24.27
CA ARG A 6 -13.63 15.38 24.28
C ARG A 6 -15.16 15.37 24.32
N GLU A 7 -15.72 16.25 25.15
CA GLU A 7 -17.15 16.35 25.42
C GLU A 7 -17.93 16.86 24.20
N ARG A 8 -17.22 17.42 23.20
CA ARG A 8 -17.82 18.02 22.00
C ARG A 8 -17.29 17.42 20.70
N GLU A 9 -16.87 16.15 20.77
CA GLU A 9 -16.35 15.43 19.60
C GLU A 9 -17.40 15.37 18.49
N ILE A 10 -18.66 15.07 18.81
CA ILE A 10 -19.73 14.99 17.81
C ILE A 10 -19.98 16.34 17.11
N GLU A 11 -19.91 17.47 17.82
CA GLU A 11 -20.01 18.80 17.21
C GLU A 11 -18.82 19.08 16.30
N THR A 12 -17.63 18.57 16.65
CA THR A 12 -16.46 18.65 15.77
C THR A 12 -16.68 17.86 14.48
N PHE A 13 -17.22 16.64 14.56
CA PHE A 13 -17.64 15.87 13.38
C PHE A 13 -18.66 16.63 12.55
N ARG A 14 -19.73 17.14 13.19
CA ARG A 14 -20.78 17.92 12.54
C ARG A 14 -20.20 19.11 11.78
N ARG A 15 -19.37 19.94 12.45
CA ARG A 15 -18.70 21.10 11.84
C ARG A 15 -17.84 20.71 10.63
N LEU A 16 -17.05 19.63 10.74
CA LEU A 16 -16.21 19.17 9.64
C LEU A 16 -17.05 18.75 8.42
N ILE A 17 -18.16 18.04 8.65
CA ILE A 17 -19.05 17.53 7.60
C ILE A 17 -19.86 18.66 6.96
N THR A 18 -20.37 19.63 7.74
CA THR A 18 -21.35 20.61 7.25
C THR A 18 -20.76 21.98 6.92
N GLU A 19 -19.67 22.40 7.57
CA GLU A 19 -19.14 23.76 7.43
C GLU A 19 -17.76 23.80 6.79
N VAL A 20 -16.82 22.98 7.27
CA VAL A 20 -15.42 23.02 6.80
C VAL A 20 -15.28 22.36 5.44
N HIS A 21 -15.89 21.19 5.28
CA HIS A 21 -15.86 20.42 4.04
C HIS A 21 -17.29 20.05 3.66
N PRO A 22 -18.17 20.97 3.20
CA PRO A 22 -19.59 20.69 2.95
C PRO A 22 -19.86 19.73 1.77
N GLN A 23 -18.88 19.54 0.88
CA GLN A 23 -18.99 18.69 -0.31
C GLN A 23 -17.69 17.93 -0.60
N GLY A 24 -17.77 16.90 -1.45
CA GLY A 24 -16.64 16.05 -1.80
C GLY A 24 -16.29 15.04 -0.70
N PHE A 25 -15.05 14.56 -0.68
CA PHE A 25 -14.59 13.60 0.32
C PHE A 25 -14.06 14.33 1.55
N VAL A 26 -14.45 13.88 2.74
CA VAL A 26 -13.85 14.30 4.01
C VAL A 26 -13.47 13.07 4.81
N SER A 27 -12.17 12.90 5.07
CA SER A 27 -11.66 11.84 5.95
C SER A 27 -11.44 12.42 7.35
N ILE A 28 -11.99 11.77 8.36
CA ILE A 28 -11.96 12.24 9.75
C ILE A 28 -11.31 11.15 10.61
N VAL A 29 -10.20 11.49 11.29
CA VAL A 29 -9.61 10.62 12.30
C VAL A 29 -10.65 10.38 13.40
N SER A 30 -11.01 9.12 13.62
CA SER A 30 -12.26 8.75 14.31
C SER A 30 -12.05 8.07 15.67
N ASP A 31 -10.81 7.92 16.10
CA ASP A 31 -10.41 7.20 17.30
C ASP A 31 -9.62 8.10 18.26
N THR A 32 -10.00 9.38 18.33
CA THR A 32 -9.31 10.35 19.21
C THR A 32 -9.50 9.99 20.69
N TRP A 33 -10.69 9.50 21.06
CA TRP A 33 -11.00 9.06 22.43
C TRP A 33 -11.70 7.71 22.46
N ASP A 34 -12.79 7.53 21.72
CA ASP A 34 -13.54 6.28 21.65
C ASP A 34 -14.07 6.05 20.23
N TYR A 35 -13.40 5.15 19.51
CA TYR A 35 -13.77 4.82 18.13
C TYR A 35 -15.16 4.21 18.01
N TRP A 36 -15.54 3.34 18.95
CA TRP A 36 -16.79 2.61 18.89
C TRP A 36 -17.97 3.51 19.23
N GLN A 37 -17.81 4.48 20.14
CA GLN A 37 -18.80 5.53 20.35
C GLN A 37 -19.00 6.37 19.09
N VAL A 38 -17.91 6.81 18.44
CA VAL A 38 -18.01 7.57 17.18
C VAL A 38 -18.77 6.76 16.12
N LEU A 39 -18.41 5.48 15.95
CA LEU A 39 -18.96 4.66 14.88
C LEU A 39 -20.39 4.18 15.14
N ALA A 40 -20.73 3.83 16.39
CA ALA A 40 -22.03 3.24 16.73
C ALA A 40 -23.07 4.26 17.19
N GLU A 41 -22.64 5.36 17.82
CA GLU A 41 -23.56 6.37 18.39
C GLU A 41 -23.56 7.65 17.55
N TYR A 42 -22.42 8.35 17.45
CA TYR A 42 -22.37 9.65 16.76
C TYR A 42 -22.69 9.52 15.28
N THR A 43 -22.22 8.46 14.65
CA THR A 43 -22.51 8.18 13.23
C THR A 43 -24.01 7.95 12.99
N ARG A 44 -24.73 7.31 13.92
CA ARG A 44 -26.19 7.15 13.83
C ARG A 44 -26.89 8.50 13.97
N GLU A 45 -26.47 9.32 14.93
CA GLU A 45 -27.05 10.65 15.11
C GLU A 45 -26.82 11.56 13.88
N LEU A 46 -25.64 11.44 13.25
CA LEU A 46 -25.27 12.22 12.07
C LEU A 46 -25.71 11.58 10.75
N GLN A 47 -26.36 10.41 10.77
CA GLN A 47 -26.70 9.64 9.56
C GLN A 47 -27.46 10.48 8.53
N ALA A 48 -28.52 11.17 8.96
CA ALA A 48 -29.33 12.00 8.06
C ALA A 48 -28.52 13.12 7.39
N ILE A 49 -27.56 13.71 8.11
CA ILE A 49 -26.70 14.77 7.60
C ILE A 49 -25.70 14.20 6.59
N ILE A 50 -25.12 13.04 6.89
CA ILE A 50 -24.17 12.36 5.99
C ILE A 50 -24.87 11.97 4.68
N MET A 51 -26.09 11.44 4.76
CA MET A 51 -26.88 11.01 3.60
C MET A 51 -27.36 12.16 2.70
N GLN A 52 -27.38 13.40 3.20
CA GLN A 52 -27.77 14.58 2.42
C GLN A 52 -26.59 15.23 1.67
N ARG A 53 -25.37 14.74 1.90
CA ARG A 53 -24.14 15.34 1.37
C ARG A 53 -23.93 15.01 -0.11
N GLN A 54 -23.44 15.97 -0.90
CA GLN A 54 -22.80 15.66 -2.17
C GLN A 54 -21.34 15.24 -1.97
N GLY A 55 -21.12 13.96 -1.66
CA GLY A 55 -19.79 13.40 -1.44
C GLY A 55 -19.79 12.30 -0.40
N ARG A 56 -18.63 12.07 0.23
CA ARG A 56 -18.41 10.93 1.12
C ARG A 56 -17.74 11.35 2.42
N VAL A 57 -18.27 10.88 3.55
CA VAL A 57 -17.58 10.90 4.85
C VAL A 57 -16.80 9.60 4.99
N VAL A 58 -15.50 9.71 5.26
CA VAL A 58 -14.60 8.57 5.39
C VAL A 58 -14.10 8.49 6.84
N PHE A 59 -14.54 7.48 7.57
CA PHE A 59 -14.07 7.22 8.92
C PHE A 59 -12.66 6.64 8.88
N ARG A 60 -11.78 7.19 9.70
CA ARG A 60 -10.37 6.81 9.77
C ARG A 60 -9.95 6.46 11.21
N PRO A 61 -10.10 5.20 11.65
CA PRO A 61 -9.31 4.72 12.78
C PRO A 61 -7.81 4.72 12.44
N ASP A 62 -6.97 5.03 13.41
CA ASP A 62 -5.51 5.15 13.27
C ASP A 62 -4.76 4.46 14.44
N SER A 63 -5.44 3.60 15.20
CA SER A 63 -4.91 2.84 16.33
C SER A 63 -5.67 1.52 16.54
N GLY A 64 -5.01 0.57 17.19
CA GLY A 64 -5.55 -0.77 17.44
C GLY A 64 -5.11 -1.81 16.40
N ASP A 65 -5.71 -3.00 16.46
CA ASP A 65 -5.48 -4.04 15.45
C ASP A 65 -6.35 -3.76 14.21
N PRO A 66 -5.76 -3.48 13.03
CA PRO A 66 -6.52 -3.16 11.82
C PRO A 66 -7.50 -4.25 11.40
N VAL A 67 -7.16 -5.52 11.64
CA VAL A 67 -8.01 -6.66 11.30
C VAL A 67 -9.24 -6.66 12.21
N ALA A 68 -9.02 -6.55 13.52
CA ALA A 68 -10.10 -6.55 14.51
C ALA A 68 -11.01 -5.32 14.36
N ILE A 69 -10.43 -4.14 14.15
CA ILE A 69 -11.21 -2.91 13.96
C ILE A 69 -12.10 -3.04 12.72
N LEU A 70 -11.54 -3.40 11.56
CA LEU A 70 -12.32 -3.42 10.31
C LEU A 70 -13.30 -4.58 10.20
N CYS A 71 -12.90 -5.77 10.65
CA CYS A 71 -13.65 -7.02 10.44
C CYS A 71 -14.40 -7.51 11.69
N GLY A 72 -14.03 -7.02 12.87
CA GLY A 72 -14.59 -7.41 14.16
C GLY A 72 -13.73 -8.44 14.89
N THR A 73 -13.94 -8.56 16.20
CA THR A 73 -13.27 -9.54 17.07
C THR A 73 -13.98 -10.90 17.12
N ALA A 74 -15.26 -10.96 16.73
CA ALA A 74 -16.00 -12.22 16.67
C ALA A 74 -15.61 -13.06 15.44
N ALA A 75 -16.05 -14.33 15.43
CA ALA A 75 -15.90 -15.18 14.26
C ALA A 75 -16.68 -14.61 13.06
N ASP A 76 -16.17 -14.84 11.85
CA ASP A 76 -16.73 -14.23 10.62
C ASP A 76 -18.14 -14.74 10.29
N ASP A 77 -18.51 -15.93 10.78
CA ASP A 77 -19.83 -16.54 10.66
C ASP A 77 -20.74 -16.31 11.89
N ASP A 78 -20.27 -15.55 12.89
CA ASP A 78 -21.07 -15.20 14.06
C ASP A 78 -22.18 -14.23 13.65
N THR A 79 -23.42 -14.69 13.76
CA THR A 79 -24.64 -13.95 13.36
C THR A 79 -25.50 -13.54 14.54
N ARG A 80 -24.98 -13.65 15.78
CA ARG A 80 -25.69 -13.22 17.00
C ARG A 80 -26.14 -11.77 16.90
N SER A 81 -27.36 -11.50 17.35
CA SER A 81 -27.97 -10.16 17.28
C SER A 81 -27.37 -9.16 18.28
N GLU A 82 -26.90 -9.69 19.41
CA GLU A 82 -26.44 -8.97 20.59
C GLU A 82 -24.95 -8.63 20.57
N ARG A 83 -24.27 -8.84 19.44
CA ARG A 83 -22.87 -8.48 19.24
C ARG A 83 -22.67 -6.98 19.45
N SER A 84 -21.61 -6.64 20.18
CA SER A 84 -21.09 -5.28 20.31
C SER A 84 -20.60 -4.74 18.96
N ALA A 85 -20.39 -3.42 18.88
CA ALA A 85 -19.81 -2.80 17.69
C ALA A 85 -18.41 -3.37 17.38
N GLU A 86 -17.64 -3.69 18.43
CA GLU A 86 -16.31 -4.28 18.31
C GLU A 86 -16.34 -5.73 17.79
N GLU A 87 -17.31 -6.53 18.22
CA GLU A 87 -17.50 -7.89 17.69
C GLU A 87 -17.89 -7.88 16.20
N LYS A 88 -18.69 -6.88 15.77
CA LYS A 88 -19.14 -6.72 14.38
C LYS A 88 -18.04 -6.18 13.46
N GLY A 89 -17.23 -5.25 13.97
CA GLY A 89 -16.25 -4.53 13.18
C GLY A 89 -16.85 -3.40 12.36
N SER A 90 -15.98 -2.50 11.90
CA SER A 90 -16.39 -1.22 11.32
C SER A 90 -17.26 -1.34 10.08
N VAL A 91 -16.92 -2.28 9.18
CA VAL A 91 -17.64 -2.42 7.90
C VAL A 91 -19.07 -2.89 8.15
N GLU A 92 -19.26 -3.82 9.08
CA GLU A 92 -20.60 -4.32 9.42
C GLU A 92 -21.43 -3.26 10.16
N VAL A 93 -20.84 -2.53 11.12
CA VAL A 93 -21.53 -1.43 11.82
C VAL A 93 -22.01 -0.37 10.84
N LEU A 94 -21.18 0.04 9.89
CA LEU A 94 -21.58 1.02 8.87
C LEU A 94 -22.67 0.48 7.94
N TRP A 95 -22.62 -0.81 7.59
CA TRP A 95 -23.69 -1.44 6.82
C TRP A 95 -25.01 -1.46 7.58
N GLU A 96 -25.00 -1.69 8.90
CA GLU A 96 -26.22 -1.61 9.71
C GLU A 96 -26.82 -0.20 9.78
N ILE A 97 -25.97 0.84 9.75
CA ILE A 97 -26.41 2.23 9.84
C ILE A 97 -26.88 2.79 8.50
N PHE A 98 -26.14 2.52 7.42
CA PHE A 98 -26.38 3.15 6.11
C PHE A 98 -26.93 2.19 5.06
N GLY A 99 -26.75 0.88 5.25
CA GLY A 99 -26.98 -0.10 4.20
C GLY A 99 -26.03 0.09 3.02
N GLY A 100 -26.54 -0.20 1.83
CA GLY A 100 -25.81 -0.09 0.58
C GLY A 100 -26.43 -0.97 -0.49
N THR A 101 -25.59 -1.52 -1.36
CA THR A 101 -26.01 -2.36 -2.48
C THR A 101 -25.29 -3.69 -2.49
N ILE A 102 -25.84 -4.68 -3.19
CA ILE A 102 -25.13 -5.90 -3.55
C ILE A 102 -24.63 -5.74 -4.97
N ASN A 103 -23.33 -5.92 -5.20
CA ASN A 103 -22.76 -5.80 -6.54
C ASN A 103 -23.03 -7.05 -7.40
N GLU A 104 -22.65 -7.00 -8.68
CA GLU A 104 -22.83 -8.10 -9.65
C GLU A 104 -22.13 -9.41 -9.24
N LYS A 105 -21.17 -9.35 -8.30
CA LYS A 105 -20.46 -10.51 -7.75
C LYS A 105 -21.09 -11.06 -6.45
N GLY A 106 -22.20 -10.49 -5.98
CA GLY A 106 -22.90 -10.95 -4.78
C GLY A 106 -22.38 -10.37 -3.46
N TYR A 107 -21.49 -9.39 -3.48
CA TYR A 107 -20.92 -8.81 -2.26
C TYR A 107 -21.56 -7.47 -1.88
N LYS A 108 -21.71 -7.24 -0.57
CA LYS A 108 -22.19 -5.99 0.02
C LYS A 108 -21.21 -4.85 -0.22
N VAL A 109 -21.70 -3.74 -0.76
CA VAL A 109 -20.98 -2.48 -0.97
C VAL A 109 -21.70 -1.40 -0.20
N LEU A 110 -21.01 -0.76 0.75
CA LEU A 110 -21.55 0.32 1.58
C LEU A 110 -22.13 1.45 0.73
N ASP A 111 -23.10 2.17 1.30
CA ASP A 111 -23.66 3.37 0.68
C ASP A 111 -22.54 4.35 0.26
N PRO A 112 -22.60 4.93 -0.95
CA PRO A 112 -21.52 5.77 -1.48
C PRO A 112 -21.24 7.04 -0.65
N HIS A 113 -22.12 7.45 0.27
CA HIS A 113 -21.90 8.58 1.18
C HIS A 113 -20.97 8.23 2.36
N VAL A 114 -20.65 6.97 2.58
CA VAL A 114 -19.75 6.53 3.65
C VAL A 114 -18.57 5.70 3.12
N GLY A 115 -17.45 5.74 3.84
CA GLY A 115 -16.31 4.87 3.57
C GLY A 115 -15.41 4.70 4.78
N LEU A 116 -14.48 3.75 4.66
CA LEU A 116 -13.46 3.48 5.67
C LEU A 116 -12.06 3.57 5.07
N ILE A 117 -11.15 4.18 5.81
CA ILE A 117 -9.71 4.13 5.53
C ILE A 117 -8.99 3.72 6.81
N TYR A 118 -8.09 2.74 6.74
CA TYR A 118 -7.23 2.39 7.87
C TYR A 118 -5.77 2.65 7.48
N GLY A 119 -5.09 3.49 8.26
CA GLY A 119 -3.76 4.01 7.90
C GLY A 119 -2.60 3.47 8.75
N ASP A 120 -2.88 2.91 9.92
CA ASP A 120 -1.83 2.46 10.83
C ASP A 120 -1.36 1.03 10.52
N SER A 121 -0.04 0.88 10.37
CA SER A 121 0.65 -0.41 10.35
C SER A 121 0.08 -1.46 9.37
N ILE A 122 -0.44 -1.03 8.21
CA ILE A 122 -0.92 -1.93 7.15
C ILE A 122 0.26 -2.53 6.37
N THR A 123 0.42 -3.85 6.49
CA THR A 123 1.33 -4.69 5.70
C THR A 123 0.55 -5.46 4.64
N LEU A 124 1.24 -6.08 3.67
CA LEU A 124 0.59 -6.96 2.67
C LEU A 124 -0.15 -8.13 3.33
N ALA A 125 0.45 -8.76 4.34
CA ALA A 125 -0.17 -9.88 5.06
C ALA A 125 -1.43 -9.44 5.83
N ARG A 126 -1.41 -8.25 6.46
CA ARG A 126 -2.60 -7.70 7.14
C ARG A 126 -3.69 -7.31 6.16
N ALA A 127 -3.33 -6.69 5.03
CA ALA A 127 -4.29 -6.36 3.99
C ALA A 127 -4.97 -7.63 3.44
N ASP A 128 -4.22 -8.70 3.17
CA ASP A 128 -4.76 -10.00 2.74
C ASP A 128 -5.73 -10.59 3.78
N GLU A 129 -5.35 -10.59 5.06
CA GLU A 129 -6.22 -11.04 6.16
C GLU A 129 -7.54 -10.28 6.20
N ILE A 130 -7.49 -8.95 6.16
CA ILE A 130 -8.68 -8.09 6.18
C ILE A 130 -9.59 -8.43 4.99
N LEU A 131 -9.02 -8.54 3.79
CA LEU A 131 -9.80 -8.80 2.59
C LEU A 131 -10.48 -10.17 2.64
N ARG A 132 -9.79 -11.21 3.12
CA ARG A 132 -10.38 -12.55 3.29
C ARG A 132 -11.49 -12.56 4.35
N ARG A 133 -11.30 -11.90 5.48
CA ARG A 133 -12.35 -11.83 6.52
C ARG A 133 -13.56 -11.05 6.04
N LEU A 134 -13.36 -9.93 5.34
CA LEU A 134 -14.47 -9.19 4.71
C LEU A 134 -15.19 -10.04 3.68
N GLU A 135 -14.45 -10.79 2.85
CA GLU A 135 -15.03 -11.73 1.89
C GLU A 135 -15.88 -12.80 2.58
N ALA A 136 -15.37 -13.42 3.66
CA ALA A 136 -16.10 -14.41 4.45
C ALA A 136 -17.41 -13.85 5.04
N LYS A 137 -17.41 -12.56 5.40
CA LYS A 137 -18.60 -11.82 5.86
C LYS A 137 -19.51 -11.31 4.73
N GLY A 138 -19.16 -11.59 3.47
CA GLY A 138 -19.93 -11.19 2.29
C GLY A 138 -19.77 -9.72 1.89
N PHE A 139 -18.72 -9.04 2.34
CA PHE A 139 -18.42 -7.65 2.01
C PHE A 139 -17.41 -7.52 0.87
N ALA A 140 -17.62 -6.54 0.00
CA ALA A 140 -16.71 -6.25 -1.09
C ALA A 140 -15.42 -5.58 -0.58
N SER A 141 -14.29 -5.89 -1.21
CA SER A 141 -13.00 -5.24 -0.93
C SER A 141 -13.02 -3.72 -1.12
N ALA A 142 -13.92 -3.21 -1.97
CA ALA A 142 -14.08 -1.78 -2.24
C ALA A 142 -14.57 -0.95 -1.05
N ASN A 143 -15.02 -1.59 0.04
CA ASN A 143 -15.51 -0.90 1.24
C ASN A 143 -14.39 -0.27 2.08
N VAL A 144 -13.13 -0.67 1.86
CA VAL A 144 -11.98 -0.21 2.66
C VAL A 144 -10.86 0.27 1.75
N VAL A 145 -10.25 1.40 2.13
CA VAL A 145 -8.99 1.89 1.58
C VAL A 145 -7.88 1.66 2.61
N PHE A 146 -6.72 1.17 2.17
CA PHE A 146 -5.55 1.04 3.02
C PHE A 146 -4.61 2.23 2.86
N GLY A 147 -4.37 2.95 3.95
CA GLY A 147 -3.25 3.87 4.06
C GLY A 147 -1.98 3.08 4.34
N VAL A 148 -0.96 3.29 3.51
CA VAL A 148 0.34 2.61 3.63
C VAL A 148 1.38 3.65 4.01
N GLY A 149 2.11 3.40 5.10
CA GLY A 149 3.05 4.35 5.70
C GLY A 149 4.50 3.88 5.72
N SER A 150 5.29 4.48 6.62
CA SER A 150 6.73 4.25 6.76
C SER A 150 7.10 2.78 7.00
N PHE A 151 6.29 2.04 7.74
CA PHE A 151 6.57 0.62 8.00
C PHE A 151 6.65 -0.20 6.70
N THR A 152 5.76 0.05 5.74
CA THR A 152 5.75 -0.69 4.48
C THR A 152 6.66 -0.04 3.43
N TYR A 153 6.80 1.29 3.41
CA TYR A 153 7.66 1.99 2.45
C TYR A 153 9.15 2.01 2.82
N GLN A 154 9.48 2.14 4.10
CA GLN A 154 10.82 2.52 4.59
C GLN A 154 11.45 1.49 5.52
N TYR A 155 10.76 0.42 5.91
CA TYR A 155 11.37 -0.66 6.71
C TYR A 155 12.22 -1.61 5.85
N ASN A 156 12.95 -1.05 4.89
CA ASN A 156 13.91 -1.74 4.04
C ASN A 156 15.26 -1.04 4.16
N THR A 157 16.33 -1.83 4.18
CA THR A 157 17.71 -1.32 4.13
C THR A 157 18.32 -1.61 2.76
N ARG A 158 19.49 -1.02 2.47
CA ARG A 158 20.30 -1.40 1.31
C ARG A 158 20.51 -2.92 1.23
N ASP A 159 20.74 -3.54 2.39
CA ASP A 159 21.02 -4.98 2.51
C ASP A 159 19.78 -5.84 2.29
N THR A 160 18.57 -5.32 2.52
CA THR A 160 17.31 -6.05 2.25
C THR A 160 17.21 -6.52 0.80
N PHE A 161 17.69 -5.71 -0.15
CA PHE A 161 17.72 -6.05 -1.58
C PHE A 161 19.12 -6.41 -2.08
N GLY A 162 20.11 -6.49 -1.20
CA GLY A 162 21.50 -6.78 -1.59
C GLY A 162 22.14 -5.73 -2.50
N PHE A 163 21.68 -4.47 -2.48
CA PHE A 163 22.21 -3.44 -3.38
C PHE A 163 23.69 -3.18 -3.09
N ALA A 164 24.53 -3.32 -4.12
CA ALA A 164 25.96 -3.16 -4.02
C ALA A 164 26.54 -2.54 -5.30
N MET A 165 27.55 -1.69 -5.11
CA MET A 165 28.42 -1.21 -6.19
C MET A 165 29.78 -1.89 -6.07
N LYS A 166 30.34 -2.37 -7.19
CA LYS A 166 31.65 -3.02 -7.29
C LYS A 166 32.27 -2.63 -8.62
N ALA A 167 33.56 -2.29 -8.60
CA ALA A 167 34.33 -2.18 -9.85
C ALA A 167 34.61 -3.59 -10.38
N THR A 168 34.30 -3.83 -11.65
CA THR A 168 34.50 -5.13 -12.32
C THR A 168 35.53 -5.05 -13.45
N TRP A 169 35.87 -3.86 -13.93
CA TRP A 169 36.88 -3.64 -14.97
C TRP A 169 37.58 -2.30 -14.75
N GLY A 170 38.83 -2.17 -15.22
CA GLY A 170 39.54 -0.90 -15.28
C GLY A 170 40.70 -0.96 -16.28
N GLU A 171 41.22 0.19 -16.67
CA GLU A 171 42.36 0.31 -17.58
C GLU A 171 43.60 0.79 -16.83
N VAL A 172 44.76 0.17 -17.09
CA VAL A 172 46.05 0.59 -16.54
C VAL A 172 47.06 0.60 -17.68
N ASN A 173 47.65 1.77 -17.97
CA ASN A 173 48.61 1.97 -19.06
C ASN A 173 48.07 1.53 -20.44
N GLY A 174 46.79 1.76 -20.72
CA GLY A 174 46.15 1.32 -21.96
C GLY A 174 45.73 -0.16 -21.99
N GLU A 175 46.00 -0.92 -20.93
CA GLU A 175 45.62 -2.33 -20.84
C GLU A 175 44.39 -2.51 -19.94
N GLY A 176 43.33 -3.07 -20.51
CA GLY A 176 42.13 -3.45 -19.77
C GLY A 176 42.39 -4.62 -18.81
N ARG A 177 41.86 -4.51 -17.58
CA ARG A 177 42.02 -5.50 -16.50
C ARG A 177 40.67 -5.82 -15.89
N ALA A 178 40.34 -7.11 -15.85
CA ALA A 178 39.18 -7.59 -15.11
C ALA A 178 39.46 -7.53 -13.59
N LEU A 179 38.53 -6.94 -12.86
CA LEU A 179 38.51 -6.83 -11.40
C LEU A 179 37.39 -7.71 -10.85
N PHE A 180 37.63 -8.33 -9.69
CA PHE A 180 36.59 -9.03 -8.94
C PHE A 180 37.02 -9.19 -7.47
N LYS A 181 36.06 -9.44 -6.58
CA LYS A 181 36.31 -9.82 -5.19
C LYS A 181 35.72 -11.20 -4.91
N GLU A 182 36.52 -12.05 -4.28
CA GLU A 182 36.13 -13.38 -3.84
C GLU A 182 36.69 -13.65 -2.43
N PRO A 183 36.07 -13.07 -1.38
CA PRO A 183 36.54 -13.24 -0.01
C PRO A 183 36.35 -14.69 0.45
N LYS A 184 37.44 -15.34 0.90
CA LYS A 184 37.44 -16.74 1.36
C LYS A 184 36.55 -17.02 2.59
N THR A 185 36.26 -15.99 3.39
CA THR A 185 35.45 -16.10 4.62
C THR A 185 33.95 -15.92 4.36
N ASP A 186 33.54 -15.77 3.11
CA ASP A 186 32.16 -15.52 2.73
C ASP A 186 31.52 -16.76 2.13
N ASN A 187 30.21 -16.92 2.33
CA ASN A 187 29.41 -18.05 1.87
C ASN A 187 29.04 -17.98 0.37
N GLY A 188 29.79 -17.21 -0.42
CA GLY A 188 29.57 -17.01 -1.86
C GLY A 188 28.67 -15.81 -2.22
N LEU A 189 27.98 -15.20 -1.26
CA LEU A 189 27.08 -14.06 -1.49
C LEU A 189 27.80 -12.76 -1.89
N LYS A 190 29.06 -12.59 -1.47
CA LYS A 190 29.90 -11.41 -1.77
C LYS A 190 30.84 -11.62 -2.95
N ARG A 191 30.70 -12.72 -3.71
CA ARG A 191 31.41 -12.90 -4.97
C ARG A 191 30.87 -11.91 -6.00
N SER A 192 31.71 -11.00 -6.48
CA SER A 192 31.31 -10.03 -7.51
C SER A 192 31.46 -10.61 -8.92
N ALA A 193 30.70 -10.07 -9.87
CA ALA A 193 30.95 -10.28 -11.29
C ALA A 193 32.37 -9.81 -11.68
N ARG A 194 32.88 -10.32 -12.80
CA ARG A 194 34.25 -10.09 -13.29
C ARG A 194 34.27 -9.45 -14.67
N GLY A 195 35.10 -8.43 -14.87
CA GLY A 195 35.30 -7.83 -16.19
C GLY A 195 34.12 -7.00 -16.70
N LEU A 196 34.03 -6.83 -18.02
CA LEU A 196 32.91 -6.18 -18.69
C LEU A 196 31.68 -7.08 -18.61
N LEU A 197 30.50 -6.46 -18.55
CA LEU A 197 29.24 -7.12 -18.24
C LEU A 197 28.22 -6.93 -19.37
N ARG A 198 27.43 -7.97 -19.63
CA ARG A 198 26.30 -7.93 -20.57
C ARG A 198 25.10 -8.59 -19.90
N VAL A 199 23.93 -7.97 -20.00
CA VAL A 199 22.67 -8.55 -19.50
C VAL A 199 21.78 -8.82 -20.69
N GLU A 200 21.25 -10.04 -20.81
CA GLU A 200 20.31 -10.42 -21.88
C GLU A 200 19.13 -11.19 -21.30
N ARG A 201 18.05 -11.29 -22.08
CA ARG A 201 16.97 -12.22 -21.77
C ARG A 201 17.26 -13.57 -22.40
N ASP A 202 17.04 -14.64 -21.64
CA ASP A 202 17.07 -15.99 -22.19
C ASP A 202 15.80 -16.30 -23.00
N ALA A 203 15.68 -17.54 -23.48
CA ALA A 203 14.54 -17.98 -24.28
C ALA A 203 13.20 -17.95 -23.53
N LEU A 204 13.22 -17.91 -22.19
CA LEU A 204 12.04 -17.78 -21.33
C LEU A 204 11.73 -16.31 -21.00
N GLY A 205 12.59 -15.38 -21.43
CA GLY A 205 12.47 -13.96 -21.14
C GLY A 205 13.13 -13.52 -19.83
N GLU A 206 13.81 -14.43 -19.12
CA GLU A 206 14.45 -14.14 -17.83
C GLU A 206 15.80 -13.45 -18.01
N LEU A 207 16.11 -12.50 -17.12
CA LEU A 207 17.36 -11.74 -17.20
C LEU A 207 18.55 -12.58 -16.74
N GLN A 208 19.56 -12.69 -17.60
CA GLN A 208 20.82 -13.38 -17.35
C GLN A 208 21.99 -12.41 -17.44
N LEU A 209 22.91 -12.50 -16.49
CA LEU A 209 24.16 -11.74 -16.47
C LEU A 209 25.28 -12.59 -17.07
N TYR A 210 25.98 -12.04 -18.06
CA TYR A 210 27.21 -12.56 -18.62
C TYR A 210 28.37 -11.63 -18.22
N ASP A 211 29.39 -12.17 -17.58
CA ASP A 211 30.59 -11.44 -17.19
C ASP A 211 31.81 -11.87 -18.03
N GLY A 212 32.93 -11.17 -17.90
CA GLY A 212 34.15 -11.44 -18.68
C GLY A 212 33.99 -11.16 -20.17
N GLN A 213 33.11 -10.24 -20.54
CA GLN A 213 32.77 -9.94 -21.93
C GLN A 213 33.88 -9.14 -22.64
N THR A 214 33.90 -9.19 -23.98
CA THR A 214 34.66 -8.23 -24.79
C THR A 214 33.94 -6.89 -24.87
N LEU A 215 34.62 -5.85 -25.37
CA LEU A 215 34.02 -4.53 -25.60
C LEU A 215 32.84 -4.61 -26.59
N GLU A 216 32.97 -5.42 -27.64
CA GLU A 216 31.92 -5.60 -28.65
C GLU A 216 30.69 -6.32 -28.07
N GLN A 217 30.91 -7.24 -27.14
CA GLN A 217 29.81 -7.96 -26.46
C GLN A 217 29.12 -7.06 -25.44
N GLU A 218 29.86 -6.32 -24.63
CA GLU A 218 29.30 -5.41 -23.61
C GLU A 218 28.34 -4.36 -24.19
N GLN A 219 28.58 -3.91 -25.43
CA GLN A 219 27.71 -2.97 -26.14
C GLN A 219 26.33 -3.57 -26.53
N GLN A 220 26.13 -4.87 -26.35
CA GLN A 220 24.90 -5.59 -26.67
C GLN A 220 23.99 -5.74 -25.45
N GLY A 221 22.85 -6.42 -25.63
CA GLY A 221 21.92 -6.75 -24.56
C GLY A 221 21.05 -5.58 -24.07
N GLU A 222 20.64 -5.67 -22.80
CA GLU A 222 19.59 -4.86 -22.16
C GLU A 222 20.13 -3.61 -21.45
N LEU A 223 21.42 -3.57 -21.13
CA LEU A 223 22.04 -2.38 -20.54
C LEU A 223 22.13 -1.28 -21.60
N LYS A 224 21.66 -0.08 -21.26
CA LYS A 224 21.65 1.08 -22.16
C LYS A 224 22.27 2.27 -21.46
N THR A 225 23.08 3.02 -22.19
CA THR A 225 23.64 4.29 -21.73
C THR A 225 22.51 5.25 -21.36
N ARG A 226 22.40 5.56 -20.06
CA ARG A 226 21.49 6.59 -19.54
C ARG A 226 22.21 7.87 -19.18
N PHE A 227 23.51 7.81 -18.93
CA PHE A 227 24.32 8.98 -18.62
C PHE A 227 25.71 8.79 -19.24
N LEU A 228 26.20 9.81 -19.94
CA LEU A 228 27.53 9.81 -20.56
C LEU A 228 28.04 11.24 -20.62
N ASP A 229 29.26 11.47 -20.11
CA ASP A 229 29.97 12.75 -20.14
C ASP A 229 29.12 13.96 -19.72
N GLY A 230 28.46 13.85 -18.56
CA GLY A 230 27.64 14.91 -18.01
C GLY A 230 26.24 15.04 -18.63
N LYS A 231 25.90 14.21 -19.62
CA LYS A 231 24.62 14.27 -20.34
C LYS A 231 23.75 13.06 -20.01
N LEU A 232 22.47 13.33 -19.71
CA LEU A 232 21.46 12.31 -19.45
C LEU A 232 20.72 11.94 -20.77
N TYR A 233 20.51 10.65 -21.00
CA TYR A 233 19.93 10.06 -22.20
C TYR A 233 18.72 9.17 -21.86
N GLY A 234 17.77 9.10 -22.79
CA GLY A 234 16.66 8.15 -22.71
C GLY A 234 15.76 8.38 -21.49
N TYR A 235 15.27 9.60 -21.32
CA TYR A 235 14.27 9.94 -20.31
C TYR A 235 13.04 9.04 -20.42
N ALA A 236 12.47 8.67 -19.28
CA ALA A 236 11.18 8.01 -19.21
C ALA A 236 10.29 8.74 -18.21
N SER A 237 9.08 9.05 -18.62
CA SER A 237 8.06 9.56 -17.69
C SER A 237 7.60 8.45 -16.76
N LEU A 238 7.07 8.82 -15.59
CA LEU A 238 6.48 7.87 -14.67
C LEU A 238 5.36 7.03 -15.34
N SER A 239 4.58 7.65 -16.24
CA SER A 239 3.55 6.95 -17.02
C SER A 239 4.13 5.90 -17.95
N GLN A 240 5.25 6.20 -18.63
CA GLN A 240 5.94 5.21 -19.48
C GLN A 240 6.51 4.06 -18.65
N ILE A 241 7.06 4.33 -17.47
CA ILE A 241 7.56 3.30 -16.56
C ILE A 241 6.42 2.39 -16.10
N ARG A 242 5.27 2.98 -15.71
CA ARG A 242 4.07 2.22 -15.32
C ARG A 242 3.52 1.37 -16.46
N ALA A 243 3.44 1.91 -17.67
CA ALA A 243 2.98 1.17 -18.85
C ALA A 243 3.90 -0.02 -19.17
N ARG A 244 5.22 0.16 -19.04
CA ARG A 244 6.18 -0.94 -19.21
C ARG A 244 5.97 -2.06 -18.19
N LEU A 245 5.80 -1.72 -16.91
CA LEU A 245 5.54 -2.72 -15.86
C LEU A 245 4.22 -3.45 -16.08
N ALA A 246 3.17 -2.75 -16.54
CA ALA A 246 1.88 -3.36 -16.83
C ALA A 246 1.93 -4.37 -17.99
N ALA A 247 2.82 -4.16 -18.96
CA ALA A 247 3.02 -5.07 -20.10
C ALA A 247 3.92 -6.29 -19.80
N GLN A 248 4.51 -6.36 -18.60
CA GLN A 248 5.36 -7.49 -18.17
C GLN A 248 4.60 -8.54 -17.34
N ARG A 249 3.29 -8.33 -17.10
CA ARG A 249 2.40 -9.30 -16.46
C ARG A 249 1.65 -10.10 -17.50
#